data_AF-A0A520K8N8-F1
#
_entry.id   AF-A0A520K8N8-F1
#
_cell.length_a   1.000
_cell.length_b   1.000
_cell.length_c   1.000
_cell.angle_alpha   90.00
_cell.angle_beta   90.00
_cell.angle_gamma   90.00
#
_symmetry.space_group_name_H-M   'P 1'
#
loop_
_entity.id
_entity.type
_entity.pdbx_description
1 polymer ?
#
loop_
_entity_poly.entity_id
_entity_poly.type
_entity_poly.pdbx_seq_one_letter_code
_entity_poly.pdbx_strand_id
1 'polypeptide(L)'
;MIVNFKVTQVESKTYVTPEEVKKQKSININYDISLKNTTIIPKQTPFGEKTVLRVEYAFSINYLSPNVGHIRFEGYSDYYSDEEDLTRIKSEWDGGKAPPEVQNQIANTMVSNLAPLAVTLSSTLGLPPAMPLPNINFQQQQKKAEPVQTTYHG
;
A
#
# COMPACT_ATOMS: atom_id res chain seq x y z
N MET A 1 -14.76 -1.91 -8.08
CA MET A 1 -13.40 -2.45 -8.34
C MET A 1 -12.43 -1.34 -8.71
N ILE A 2 -11.13 -1.47 -8.42
CA ILE A 2 -10.12 -0.49 -8.85
C ILE A 2 -9.80 -0.67 -10.33
N VAL A 3 -9.87 0.43 -11.11
CA VAL A 3 -9.59 0.43 -12.56
C VAL A 3 -8.38 1.24 -12.95
N ASN A 4 -7.87 2.09 -12.05
CA ASN A 4 -6.65 2.86 -12.26
C ASN A 4 -6.03 3.26 -10.91
N PHE A 5 -4.71 3.34 -10.88
CA PHE A 5 -3.92 3.78 -9.74
C PHE A 5 -2.78 4.64 -10.25
N LYS A 6 -2.61 5.85 -9.69
CA LYS A 6 -1.57 6.78 -10.14
C LYS A 6 -0.95 7.55 -9.00
N VAL A 7 0.39 7.50 -8.95
CA VAL A 7 1.21 8.41 -8.14
C VAL A 7 1.36 9.74 -8.87
N THR A 8 1.07 10.84 -8.18
CA THR A 8 1.23 12.21 -8.71
C THR A 8 2.44 12.90 -8.14
N GLN A 9 2.81 12.58 -6.89
CA GLN A 9 3.96 13.17 -6.21
C GLN A 9 4.66 12.14 -5.34
N VAL A 10 5.99 12.21 -5.34
CA VAL A 10 6.86 11.47 -4.43
C VAL A 10 7.78 12.48 -3.77
N GLU A 11 7.76 12.54 -2.46
CA GLU A 11 8.63 13.37 -1.65
C GLU A 11 9.42 12.49 -0.69
N SER A 12 10.71 12.79 -0.50
CA SER A 12 11.51 12.13 0.53
C SER A 12 12.56 13.08 1.08
N LYS A 13 12.89 12.91 2.36
CA LYS A 13 13.97 13.65 3.00
C LYS A 13 14.69 12.77 4.01
N THR A 14 16.02 12.86 4.01
CA THR A 14 16.89 12.27 5.03
C THR A 14 17.40 13.38 5.94
N TYR A 15 17.36 13.18 7.25
CA TYR A 15 17.80 14.16 8.24
C TYR A 15 19.19 13.88 8.81
N VAL A 16 19.69 12.66 8.59
CA VAL A 16 20.98 12.18 9.08
C VAL A 16 21.75 11.51 7.95
N THR A 17 23.04 11.31 8.16
CA THR A 17 23.87 10.57 7.21
C THR A 17 23.60 9.06 7.27
N PRO A 18 23.82 8.31 6.18
CA PRO A 18 23.67 6.85 6.19
C PRO A 18 24.55 6.13 7.23
N GLU A 19 25.70 6.71 7.57
CA GLU A 19 26.60 6.18 8.60
C GLU A 19 25.99 6.29 10.00
N GLU A 20 25.28 7.39 10.28
CA GLU A 20 24.57 7.60 11.54
C GLU A 20 23.35 6.69 11.66
N VAL A 21 22.62 6.45 10.55
CA VAL A 21 21.52 5.47 10.51
C VAL A 21 22.03 4.08 10.91
N LYS A 22 23.15 3.63 10.35
CA LYS A 22 23.73 2.30 10.63
C LYS A 22 24.18 2.12 12.09
N LYS A 23 24.50 3.20 12.80
CA LYS A 23 24.88 3.15 14.22
C LYS A 23 23.68 2.91 15.14
N GLN A 24 22.46 3.10 14.63
CA GLN A 24 21.26 2.95 15.43
C GLN A 24 20.79 1.51 15.46
N LYS A 25 20.56 0.99 16.66
CA LYS A 25 20.17 -0.41 16.88
C LYS A 25 18.72 -0.68 16.49
N SER A 26 17.87 0.33 16.57
CA SER A 26 16.44 0.22 16.26
C SER A 26 15.93 1.58 15.82
N ILE A 27 15.14 1.58 14.74
CA ILE A 27 14.43 2.75 14.24
C ILE A 27 12.96 2.38 14.19
N ASN A 28 12.09 3.23 14.75
CA ASN A 28 10.66 3.01 14.70
C ASN A 28 10.13 3.51 13.35
N ILE A 29 9.35 2.70 12.64
CA ILE A 29 8.75 3.09 11.36
C ILE A 29 7.26 3.22 11.57
N ASN A 30 6.74 4.43 11.36
CA ASN A 30 5.32 4.71 11.38
C ASN A 30 4.78 4.86 9.96
N TYR A 31 3.64 4.22 9.70
CA TYR A 31 2.91 4.28 8.44
C TYR A 31 1.63 5.06 8.64
N ASP A 32 1.43 6.09 7.82
CA ASP A 32 0.22 6.91 7.83
C ASP A 32 -0.46 6.84 6.46
N ILE A 33 -1.76 6.54 6.46
CA ILE A 33 -2.59 6.43 5.27
C ILE A 33 -3.74 7.42 5.40
N SER A 34 -3.86 8.31 4.42
CA SER A 34 -4.97 9.26 4.32
C SER A 34 -5.67 9.08 2.98
N LEU A 35 -6.99 8.91 3.02
CA LEU A 35 -7.86 8.84 1.84
C LEU A 35 -8.85 9.99 1.90
N LYS A 36 -8.83 10.88 0.89
CA LYS A 36 -9.60 12.14 0.89
C LYS A 36 -10.05 12.52 -0.52
N ASN A 37 -10.78 13.63 -0.62
CA ASN A 37 -11.16 14.29 -1.87
C ASN A 37 -11.79 13.33 -2.88
N THR A 38 -12.99 12.84 -2.56
CA THR A 38 -13.71 11.93 -3.47
C THR A 38 -14.46 12.72 -4.55
N THR A 39 -14.23 12.34 -5.80
CA THR A 39 -14.86 12.99 -6.96
C THR A 39 -15.35 11.95 -7.94
N ILE A 40 -16.55 12.16 -8.50
CA ILE A 40 -17.07 11.32 -9.57
C ILE A 40 -16.67 11.96 -10.90
N ILE A 41 -16.00 11.21 -11.75
CA ILE A 41 -15.50 11.69 -13.05
C ILE A 41 -15.72 10.63 -14.13
N PRO A 42 -15.91 11.03 -15.40
CA PRO A 42 -15.77 10.12 -16.52
C PRO A 42 -14.29 9.76 -16.72
N LYS A 43 -14.04 8.50 -17.09
CA LYS A 43 -12.69 7.98 -17.31
C LYS A 43 -12.69 6.97 -18.46
N GLN A 44 -11.74 7.13 -19.37
CA GLN A 44 -11.43 6.09 -20.33
C GLN A 44 -10.80 4.89 -19.60
N THR A 45 -11.49 3.76 -19.64
CA THR A 45 -11.01 2.46 -19.12
C THR A 45 -10.74 1.51 -20.28
N PRO A 46 -10.08 0.36 -20.03
CA PRO A 46 -9.98 -0.72 -21.04
C PRO A 46 -11.33 -1.23 -21.55
N PHE A 47 -12.43 -0.96 -20.83
CA PHE A 47 -13.79 -1.39 -21.15
C PHE A 47 -14.66 -0.26 -21.74
N GLY A 48 -14.04 0.83 -22.20
CA GLY A 48 -14.73 2.03 -22.69
C GLY A 48 -14.75 3.16 -21.67
N GLU A 49 -15.44 4.25 -22.02
CA GLU A 49 -15.68 5.36 -21.10
C GLU A 49 -16.63 4.90 -20.00
N LYS A 50 -16.20 5.06 -18.74
CA LYS A 50 -16.96 4.69 -17.55
C LYS A 50 -16.91 5.83 -16.53
N THR A 51 -17.98 5.97 -15.77
CA THR A 51 -18.02 6.83 -14.59
C THR A 51 -17.28 6.12 -13.45
N VAL A 52 -16.39 6.84 -12.76
CA VAL A 52 -15.59 6.31 -11.64
C VAL A 52 -15.57 7.27 -10.46
N LEU A 53 -15.43 6.73 -9.26
CA LEU A 53 -15.09 7.48 -8.06
C LEU A 53 -13.57 7.58 -7.94
N ARG A 54 -13.02 8.77 -8.18
CA ARG A 54 -11.63 9.09 -7.86
C ARG A 54 -11.50 9.39 -6.37
N VAL A 55 -10.54 8.73 -5.73
CA VAL A 55 -10.16 8.98 -4.34
C VAL A 55 -8.69 9.36 -4.31
N GLU A 56 -8.39 10.54 -3.78
CA GLU A 56 -7.01 10.96 -3.56
C GLU A 56 -6.46 10.28 -2.31
N TYR A 57 -5.22 9.85 -2.40
CA TYR A 57 -4.53 9.22 -1.29
C TYR A 57 -3.22 9.96 -0.96
N ALA A 58 -2.84 9.87 0.31
CA ALA A 58 -1.48 10.12 0.75
C ALA A 58 -1.01 8.95 1.61
N PHE A 59 0.20 8.49 1.36
CA PHE A 59 0.86 7.44 2.12
C PHE A 59 2.22 7.94 2.60
N SER A 60 2.42 7.99 3.92
CA SER A 60 3.67 8.47 4.53
C SER A 60 4.33 7.36 5.33
N ILE A 61 5.65 7.27 5.20
CA ILE A 61 6.52 6.36 5.93
C ILE A 61 7.51 7.24 6.69
N ASN A 62 7.34 7.30 8.00
CA ASN A 62 8.10 8.17 8.89
C ASN A 62 9.04 7.32 9.73
N TYR A 63 10.34 7.62 9.67
CA TYR A 63 11.36 6.92 10.44
C TYR A 63 11.64 7.72 11.71
N LEU A 64 11.01 7.29 12.81
CA LEU A 64 10.96 7.96 14.10
C LEU A 64 11.92 7.32 15.12
N SER A 65 12.24 8.09 16.15
CA SER A 65 13.00 7.67 17.35
C SER A 65 14.29 6.89 17.05
N PRO A 66 15.33 7.59 16.54
CA PRO A 66 15.38 9.02 16.21
C PRO A 66 14.83 9.33 14.83
N ASN A 67 14.48 10.61 14.59
CA ASN A 67 13.96 11.06 13.31
C ASN A 67 15.08 11.06 12.25
N VAL A 68 15.11 10.04 11.40
CA VAL A 68 16.16 9.89 10.38
C VAL A 68 15.69 10.27 8.97
N GLY A 69 14.38 10.34 8.75
CA GLY A 69 13.83 10.74 7.46
C GLY A 69 12.34 10.41 7.29
N HIS A 70 11.82 10.73 6.11
CA HIS A 70 10.49 10.32 5.68
C HIS A 70 10.44 10.07 4.17
N ILE A 71 9.45 9.29 3.77
CA ILE A 71 9.03 9.11 2.37
C ILE A 71 7.52 9.33 2.33
N ARG A 72 7.04 10.16 1.40
CA ARG A 72 5.63 10.47 1.22
C ARG A 72 5.24 10.31 -0.24
N PHE A 73 4.16 9.57 -0.46
CA PHE A 73 3.53 9.41 -1.76
C PHE A 73 2.18 10.09 -1.74
N GLU A 74 1.86 10.83 -2.80
CA GLU A 74 0.53 11.33 -3.04
C GLU A 74 0.07 10.91 -4.43
N GLY A 75 -1.23 10.74 -4.59
CA GLY A 75 -1.80 10.25 -5.83
C GLY A 75 -3.30 10.06 -5.73
N TYR A 76 -3.83 9.26 -6.64
CA TYR A 76 -5.24 8.89 -6.63
C TYR A 76 -5.46 7.47 -7.16
N SER A 77 -6.58 6.91 -6.73
CA SER A 77 -7.11 5.64 -7.20
C SER A 77 -8.51 5.86 -7.77
N ASP A 78 -8.81 5.25 -8.91
CA ASP A 78 -10.13 5.33 -9.53
C ASP A 78 -10.88 4.01 -9.26
N TYR A 79 -12.02 4.11 -8.58
CA TYR A 79 -12.92 2.99 -8.25
C TYR A 79 -14.15 3.01 -9.16
N TYR A 80 -14.40 1.89 -9.83
CA TYR A 80 -15.56 1.68 -10.69
C TYR A 80 -16.65 0.85 -9.97
N SER A 81 -17.90 1.26 -10.14
CA SER A 81 -19.13 0.56 -9.76
C SER A 81 -20.27 1.04 -10.65
N ASP A 82 -21.49 0.54 -10.43
CA ASP A 82 -22.70 1.11 -11.01
C ASP A 82 -22.94 2.54 -10.52
N GLU A 83 -23.57 3.39 -11.34
CA GLU A 83 -23.65 4.84 -11.09
C GLU A 83 -24.44 5.21 -9.83
N GLU A 84 -25.53 4.48 -9.55
CA GLU A 84 -26.31 4.64 -8.31
C GLU A 84 -25.45 4.36 -7.08
N ASP A 85 -24.64 3.30 -7.15
CA ASP A 85 -23.70 2.95 -6.09
C ASP A 85 -22.59 3.98 -5.92
N LEU A 86 -22.02 4.51 -7.01
CA LEU A 86 -20.98 5.54 -6.92
C LEU A 86 -21.48 6.80 -6.22
N THR A 87 -22.71 7.24 -6.54
CA THR A 87 -23.35 8.37 -5.86
C THR A 87 -23.55 8.10 -4.37
N ARG A 88 -24.04 6.91 -4.01
CA ARG A 88 -24.23 6.49 -2.61
C ARG A 88 -22.89 6.45 -1.85
N ILE A 89 -21.90 5.76 -2.41
CA ILE A 89 -20.55 5.64 -1.83
C ILE A 89 -19.95 7.04 -1.61
N LYS A 90 -20.08 7.93 -2.60
CA LYS A 90 -19.58 9.31 -2.48
C LYS A 90 -20.27 10.05 -1.34
N SER A 91 -21.61 9.98 -1.26
CA SER A 91 -22.38 10.62 -0.19
C SER A 91 -22.00 10.10 1.20
N GLU A 92 -21.79 8.78 1.33
CA GLU A 92 -21.35 8.17 2.59
C GLU A 92 -19.94 8.62 2.97
N TRP A 93 -19.04 8.74 1.98
CA TRP A 93 -17.68 9.24 2.19
C TRP A 93 -17.65 10.70 2.62
N ASP A 94 -18.42 11.56 1.95
CA ASP A 94 -18.54 12.98 2.29
C ASP A 94 -19.13 13.17 3.70
N GLY A 95 -20.02 12.26 4.12
CA GLY A 95 -20.56 12.19 5.48
C GLY A 95 -19.63 11.57 6.52
N GLY A 96 -18.38 11.25 6.17
CA GLY A 96 -17.38 10.66 7.06
C GLY A 96 -17.59 9.17 7.36
N LYS A 97 -18.49 8.50 6.63
CA LYS A 97 -18.85 7.08 6.78
C LYS A 97 -18.47 6.28 5.54
N ALA A 98 -17.26 6.51 5.04
CA ALA A 98 -16.76 5.83 3.86
C ALA A 98 -16.92 4.30 3.96
N PRO A 99 -17.45 3.62 2.93
CA PRO A 99 -17.68 2.19 2.96
C PRO A 99 -16.39 1.40 3.26
N PRO A 100 -16.36 0.54 4.29
CA PRO A 100 -15.15 -0.19 4.67
C PRO A 100 -14.58 -1.05 3.53
N GLU A 101 -15.43 -1.66 2.71
CA GLU A 101 -15.00 -2.48 1.58
C GLU A 101 -14.21 -1.65 0.55
N VAL A 102 -14.72 -0.48 0.18
CA VAL A 102 -14.08 0.41 -0.79
C VAL A 102 -12.78 0.98 -0.21
N GLN A 103 -12.80 1.41 1.05
CA GLN A 103 -11.60 1.88 1.75
C GLN A 103 -10.50 0.81 1.79
N ASN A 104 -10.85 -0.41 2.20
CA ASN A 104 -9.91 -1.52 2.28
C ASN A 104 -9.35 -1.88 0.91
N GLN A 105 -10.20 -1.90 -0.13
CA GLN A 105 -9.73 -2.19 -1.48
C GLN A 105 -8.73 -1.14 -1.99
N ILE A 106 -9.01 0.14 -1.76
CA ILE A 106 -8.10 1.24 -2.13
C ILE A 106 -6.80 1.15 -1.32
N ALA A 107 -6.88 0.99 0.00
CA ALA A 107 -5.71 0.91 0.88
C ALA A 107 -4.81 -0.28 0.52
N ASN A 108 -5.39 -1.46 0.31
CA ASN A 108 -4.62 -2.66 -0.08
C ASN A 108 -3.96 -2.50 -1.44
N THR A 109 -4.67 -1.92 -2.41
CA THR A 109 -4.10 -1.62 -3.74
C THR A 109 -2.98 -0.59 -3.64
N MET A 110 -3.14 0.43 -2.79
CA MET A 110 -2.11 1.43 -2.56
C MET A 110 -0.86 0.81 -1.94
N VAL A 111 -1.00 0.00 -0.88
CA VAL A 111 0.14 -0.67 -0.25
C VAL A 111 0.82 -1.63 -1.22
N SER A 112 0.08 -2.42 -1.98
CA SER A 112 0.68 -3.39 -2.92
C SER A 112 1.49 -2.73 -4.03
N ASN A 113 1.05 -1.57 -4.52
CA ASN A 113 1.76 -0.80 -5.54
C ASN A 113 2.93 -0.01 -4.97
N LEU A 114 2.78 0.58 -3.77
CA LEU A 114 3.80 1.47 -3.20
C LEU A 114 4.86 0.75 -2.38
N ALA A 115 4.58 -0.44 -1.84
CA ALA A 115 5.53 -1.20 -1.03
C ALA A 115 6.87 -1.45 -1.74
N PRO A 116 6.91 -1.97 -2.98
CA PRO A 116 8.17 -2.22 -3.68
C PRO A 116 8.93 -0.92 -3.97
N LEU A 117 8.20 0.14 -4.32
CA LEU A 117 8.77 1.46 -4.59
C LEU A 117 9.37 2.09 -3.33
N ALA A 118 8.67 2.00 -2.20
CA ALA A 118 9.12 2.49 -0.91
C ALA A 118 10.40 1.78 -0.44
N VAL A 119 10.46 0.45 -0.58
CA VAL A 119 11.69 -0.33 -0.30
C VAL A 119 12.84 0.18 -1.16
N THR A 120 12.62 0.32 -2.47
CA THR A 120 13.65 0.77 -3.42
C THR A 120 14.16 2.18 -3.08
N LEU A 121 13.25 3.11 -2.79
CA LEU A 121 13.59 4.48 -2.40
C LEU A 121 14.33 4.50 -1.07
N SER A 122 13.85 3.77 -0.06
CA SER A 122 14.53 3.72 1.25
C SER A 122 15.98 3.25 1.13
N SER A 123 16.22 2.19 0.35
CA SER A 123 17.57 1.69 0.09
C SER A 123 18.44 2.72 -0.65
N THR A 124 17.87 3.42 -1.63
CA THR A 124 18.59 4.43 -2.42
C THR A 124 18.97 5.64 -1.57
N LEU A 125 18.13 6.00 -0.61
CA LEU A 125 18.34 7.12 0.31
C LEU A 125 19.20 6.76 1.54
N GLY A 126 19.60 5.50 1.69
CA GLY A 126 20.33 5.03 2.87
C GLY A 126 19.48 4.99 4.14
N LEU A 127 18.15 5.00 4.00
CA LEU A 127 17.21 4.76 5.10
C LEU A 127 17.07 3.25 5.35
N PRO A 128 16.62 2.83 6.55
CA PRO A 128 16.24 1.44 6.78
C PRO A 128 15.16 1.00 5.79
N PRO A 129 15.06 -0.29 5.44
CA PRO A 129 14.02 -0.78 4.55
C PRO A 129 12.63 -0.32 5.02
N ALA A 130 11.92 0.38 4.14
CA ALA A 130 10.60 0.94 4.42
C ALA A 130 9.55 -0.11 4.80
N MET A 131 9.77 -1.38 4.47
CA MET A 131 8.92 -2.51 4.81
C MET A 131 9.79 -3.76 5.00
N PRO A 132 9.33 -4.75 5.78
CA PRO A 132 10.05 -6.00 5.92
C PRO A 132 10.17 -6.72 4.58
N LEU A 133 11.39 -7.16 4.26
CA LEU A 133 11.65 -7.98 3.08
C LEU A 133 11.45 -9.46 3.41
N PRO A 134 10.97 -10.26 2.45
CA PRO A 134 10.88 -11.70 2.64
C PRO A 134 12.29 -12.30 2.81
N ASN A 135 12.48 -13.06 3.88
CA ASN A 135 13.70 -13.85 4.08
C ASN A 135 13.61 -15.12 3.24
N ILE A 136 14.38 -15.22 2.15
CA ILE A 136 14.46 -16.43 1.33
C ILE A 136 15.42 -17.41 2.01
N ASN A 137 14.89 -18.50 2.57
CA ASN A 137 15.69 -19.59 3.12
C ASN A 137 15.48 -20.88 2.30
N PHE A 138 16.46 -21.23 1.46
CA PHE A 138 16.42 -22.42 0.61
C PHE A 138 16.56 -23.75 1.37
N GLN A 139 16.84 -23.71 2.68
CA GLN A 139 17.13 -24.91 3.48
C GLN A 139 15.89 -25.58 4.10
N GLN A 140 14.67 -25.03 3.94
CA GLN A 140 13.46 -25.56 4.58
C GLN A 140 12.57 -26.49 3.71
N GLN A 141 12.95 -26.81 2.48
CA GLN A 141 12.18 -27.74 1.61
C GLN A 141 12.50 -29.24 1.80
N GLN A 142 13.02 -29.64 2.96
CA GLN A 142 13.19 -31.06 3.30
C GLN A 142 12.42 -31.43 4.58
N LYS A 143 11.10 -31.27 4.57
CA LYS A 143 10.24 -32.20 5.31
C LYS A 143 9.54 -33.09 4.29
N LYS A 144 10.13 -34.27 4.08
CA LYS A 144 9.50 -35.39 3.38
C LYS A 144 8.06 -35.53 3.89
N ALA A 145 7.09 -35.51 2.99
CA ALA A 145 5.77 -36.04 3.29
C ALA A 145 5.95 -37.49 3.77
N GLU A 146 5.62 -37.77 5.02
CA GLU A 146 5.54 -39.14 5.50
C GLU A 146 4.45 -39.85 4.69
N PRO A 147 4.70 -41.05 4.13
CA PRO A 147 3.68 -41.78 3.42
C PRO A 147 2.58 -42.18 4.42
N VAL A 148 1.35 -41.71 4.16
CA VAL A 148 0.16 -42.14 4.91
C VAL A 148 0.00 -43.64 4.70
N GLN A 149 0.29 -44.44 5.73
CA GLN A 149 -0.02 -45.87 5.72
C GLN A 149 -1.54 -46.03 5.88
N THR A 150 -2.22 -46.38 4.80
CA THR A 150 -3.62 -46.83 4.86
C THR A 150 -3.66 -48.31 5.20
N THR A 151 -3.98 -48.63 6.45
CA THR A 151 -4.31 -50.00 6.86
C THR A 151 -5.77 -50.28 6.46
N TYR A 152 -5.99 -51.18 5.51
CA TYR A 152 -7.32 -51.74 5.27
C TYR A 152 -7.59 -52.85 6.29
N HIS A 153 -8.64 -52.70 7.09
CA HIS A 153 -9.26 -53.83 7.77
C HIS A 153 -10.31 -54.40 6.82
N GLY A 154 -10.08 -55.64 6.37
CA GLY A 154 -11.07 -56.47 5.70
C GLY A 154 -12.11 -57.00 6.66
#